data_AF-A0AAU3KFV6-F1
#
_entry.id   AF-A0AAU3KFV6-F1
#
_cell.length_a   1.000
_cell.length_b   1.000
_cell.length_c   1.000
_cell.angle_alpha   90.00
_cell.angle_beta   90.00
_cell.angle_gamma   90.00
#
_symmetry.space_group_name_H-M   'P 1'
#
loop_
_entity.id
_entity.type
_entity.pdbx_description
1 polymer ?
#
loop_
_entity_poly.entity_id
_entity_poly.type
_entity_poly.pdbx_seq_one_letter_code
_entity_poly.pdbx_strand_id
1 'polypeptide(L)'
;MNSPLTQPGPQPSNPAPSTLQPCRYCWREIDQRDAARLWAELLDWVDWLRHRYQLGSRVPACWYRHEVVVEELTALMAAHTAAYWCGPDSIELAREDMTAWHTQWLWPAIERLTRISDFSACRPHHCRYQNHPQPLHAGVEEYLAAEIDTHAPPLSMVPGTEG
;
A
#
# COMPACT_ATOMS: atom_id res chain seq x y z
N MET A 1 63.22 -7.43 4.07
CA MET A 1 62.08 -8.23 3.60
C MET A 1 60.82 -7.46 3.96
N ASN A 2 60.32 -6.60 3.07
CA ASN A 2 59.08 -5.85 3.29
C ASN A 2 58.12 -6.21 2.15
N SER A 3 57.05 -6.93 2.49
CA SER A 3 55.94 -7.23 1.58
C SER A 3 54.97 -6.04 1.55
N PRO A 4 54.46 -5.62 0.38
CA PRO A 4 53.47 -4.57 0.29
C PRO A 4 52.07 -5.10 0.65
N LEU A 5 51.34 -4.33 1.46
CA LEU A 5 49.92 -4.55 1.76
C LEU A 5 49.09 -4.25 0.50
N THR A 6 48.39 -5.26 0.01
CA THR A 6 47.37 -5.15 -1.04
C THR A 6 46.22 -4.29 -0.55
N GLN A 7 45.89 -3.20 -1.25
CA GLN A 7 44.66 -2.43 -1.00
C GLN A 7 43.43 -3.21 -1.52
N PRO A 8 42.31 -3.23 -0.78
CA PRO A 8 41.07 -3.82 -1.27
C PRO A 8 40.47 -2.94 -2.39
N GLY A 9 39.97 -3.58 -3.44
CA GLY A 9 39.38 -2.93 -4.60
C GLY A 9 38.14 -2.09 -4.29
N PRO A 10 37.69 -1.26 -5.23
CA PRO A 10 36.58 -0.33 -5.02
C PRO A 10 35.30 -1.08 -4.66
N GLN A 11 34.76 -0.77 -3.47
CA GLN A 11 33.43 -1.20 -3.04
C GLN A 11 32.37 -0.64 -4.01
N PRO A 12 31.32 -1.41 -4.35
CA PRO A 12 30.23 -0.90 -5.17
C PRO A 12 29.58 0.30 -4.45
N SER A 13 29.55 1.43 -5.14
CA SER A 13 28.97 2.68 -4.66
C SER A 13 27.49 2.48 -4.30
N ASN A 14 27.15 2.78 -3.05
CA ASN A 14 25.79 2.79 -2.54
C ASN A 14 24.92 3.74 -3.40
N PRO A 15 23.76 3.32 -3.96
CA PRO A 15 22.89 4.22 -4.69
C PRO A 15 22.35 5.32 -3.76
N ALA A 16 22.17 6.52 -4.29
CA ALA A 16 21.72 7.70 -3.54
C ALA A 16 20.37 7.44 -2.83
N PRO A 17 20.10 8.06 -1.65
CA PRO A 17 18.84 7.86 -0.95
C PRO A 17 17.66 8.36 -1.79
N SER A 18 16.58 7.57 -1.84
CA SER A 18 15.33 7.95 -2.50
C SER A 18 14.72 9.20 -1.87
N THR A 19 14.29 10.17 -2.70
CA THR A 19 13.64 11.42 -2.27
C THR A 19 12.18 11.23 -1.83
N LEU A 20 11.62 10.04 -2.04
CA LEU A 20 10.25 9.71 -1.67
C LEU A 20 10.19 9.25 -0.22
N GLN A 21 9.19 9.74 0.52
CA GLN A 21 8.90 9.33 1.88
C GLN A 21 7.52 8.65 1.93
N PRO A 22 7.37 7.55 2.69
CA PRO A 22 6.08 6.92 2.89
C PRO A 22 5.14 7.87 3.66
N CYS A 23 3.87 7.90 3.28
CA CYS A 23 2.86 8.60 4.06
C CYS A 23 2.54 7.80 5.34
N ARG A 24 1.90 8.46 6.33
CA ARG A 24 1.58 7.84 7.64
C ARG A 24 0.65 6.61 7.57
N TYR A 25 0.01 6.38 6.42
CA TYR A 25 -0.89 5.24 6.19
C TYR A 25 -0.17 4.01 5.62
N CYS A 26 1.13 4.08 5.36
CA CYS A 26 1.90 3.01 4.74
C CYS A 26 2.32 1.95 5.77
N TRP A 27 1.46 0.97 6.03
CA TRP A 27 1.68 -0.10 7.02
C TRP A 27 3.05 -0.80 6.90
N ARG A 28 3.54 -0.98 5.67
CA ARG A 28 4.82 -1.64 5.39
C ARG A 28 6.04 -0.88 5.93
N GLU A 29 5.95 0.45 6.02
CA GLU A 29 7.12 1.33 6.27
C GLU A 29 7.05 2.07 7.61
N ILE A 30 5.92 2.03 8.32
CA ILE A 30 5.76 2.72 9.61
C ILE A 30 6.35 1.92 10.78
N ASP A 31 6.80 2.63 11.81
CA ASP A 31 7.33 2.02 13.04
C ASP A 31 6.20 1.47 13.94
N GLN A 32 6.59 0.78 15.01
CA GLN A 32 5.63 0.18 15.96
C GLN A 32 4.70 1.20 16.61
N ARG A 33 5.18 2.41 16.90
CA ARG A 33 4.41 3.45 17.58
C ARG A 33 3.37 4.03 16.64
N ASP A 34 3.76 4.32 15.40
CA ASP A 34 2.86 4.87 14.39
C ASP A 34 1.87 3.81 13.89
N ALA A 35 2.27 2.53 13.82
CA ALA A 35 1.35 1.42 13.60
C ALA A 35 0.29 1.31 14.71
N ALA A 36 0.67 1.44 15.98
CA ALA A 36 -0.29 1.41 17.09
C ALA A 36 -1.30 2.57 17.02
N ARG A 37 -0.85 3.76 16.64
CA ARG A 37 -1.73 4.93 16.43
C ARG A 37 -2.68 4.70 15.26
N LEU A 38 -2.16 4.26 14.12
CA LEU A 38 -2.98 4.00 12.94
C LEU A 38 -4.02 2.90 13.19
N TRP A 39 -3.67 1.86 13.97
CA TRP A 39 -4.63 0.84 14.37
C TRP A 39 -5.77 1.39 15.22
N ALA A 40 -5.47 2.28 16.17
CA ALA A 40 -6.49 2.92 17.00
C ALA A 40 -7.42 3.82 16.16
N GLU A 41 -6.86 4.63 15.27
CA GLU A 41 -7.62 5.45 14.31
C GLU A 41 -8.53 4.59 13.43
N LEU A 42 -7.96 3.51 12.85
CA LEU A 42 -8.70 2.65 11.94
C LEU A 42 -9.81 1.86 12.66
N LEU A 43 -9.56 1.37 13.87
CA LEU A 43 -10.57 0.64 14.65
C LEU A 43 -11.79 1.51 14.94
N ASP A 44 -11.57 2.75 15.41
CA ASP A 44 -12.63 3.70 15.70
C ASP A 44 -13.41 4.08 14.44
N TRP A 45 -12.69 4.41 13.36
CA TRP A 45 -13.32 4.81 12.10
C TRP A 45 -14.11 3.66 11.44
N VAL A 46 -13.56 2.44 11.44
CA VAL A 46 -14.27 1.27 10.89
C VAL A 46 -15.48 0.92 11.76
N ASP A 47 -15.42 1.09 13.07
CA ASP A 47 -16.59 0.89 13.93
C ASP A 47 -17.72 1.87 13.58
N TRP A 48 -17.41 3.16 13.45
CA TRP A 48 -18.35 4.16 12.96
C TRP A 48 -18.93 3.77 11.59
N LEU A 49 -18.07 3.42 10.61
CA LEU A 49 -18.50 3.08 9.25
C LEU A 49 -19.46 1.88 9.28
N ARG A 50 -19.10 0.83 10.02
CA ARG A 50 -19.91 -0.40 10.12
C ARG A 50 -21.29 -0.12 10.68
N HIS A 51 -21.39 0.71 11.72
CA HIS A 51 -22.66 1.08 12.32
C HIS A 51 -23.45 2.05 11.43
N ARG A 52 -22.81 3.08 10.87
CA ARG A 52 -23.49 4.11 10.07
C ARG A 52 -24.08 3.56 8.77
N TYR A 53 -23.38 2.65 8.11
CA TYR A 53 -23.77 2.07 6.81
C TYR A 53 -24.32 0.64 6.91
N GLN A 54 -24.51 0.11 8.14
CA GLN A 54 -25.06 -1.24 8.39
C GLN A 54 -24.29 -2.35 7.66
N LEU A 55 -22.96 -2.31 7.74
CA LEU A 55 -22.06 -3.16 6.93
C LEU A 55 -21.67 -4.46 7.62
N GLY A 56 -22.36 -4.91 8.67
CA GLY A 56 -21.94 -6.07 9.46
C GLY A 56 -21.71 -7.37 8.66
N SER A 57 -22.43 -7.57 7.55
CA SER A 57 -22.26 -8.72 6.65
C SER A 57 -21.16 -8.54 5.59
N ARG A 58 -20.77 -7.30 5.29
CA ARG A 58 -19.76 -6.95 4.26
C ARG A 58 -18.40 -6.62 4.86
N VAL A 59 -18.40 -6.17 6.11
CA VAL A 59 -17.22 -5.89 6.95
C VAL A 59 -17.46 -6.61 8.28
N PRO A 60 -17.13 -7.92 8.35
CA PRO A 60 -17.40 -8.73 9.53
C PRO A 60 -16.55 -8.29 10.73
N ALA A 61 -16.95 -8.69 11.94
CA ALA A 61 -16.23 -8.33 13.17
C ALA A 61 -14.75 -8.76 13.19
N CYS A 62 -14.38 -9.76 12.38
CA CYS A 62 -13.00 -10.24 12.24
C CYS A 62 -12.18 -9.51 11.16
N TRP A 63 -12.70 -8.44 10.54
CA TRP A 63 -12.06 -7.73 9.42
C TRP A 63 -10.56 -7.44 9.65
N TYR A 64 -10.17 -7.08 10.88
CA TYR A 64 -8.80 -6.73 11.27
C TYR A 64 -7.81 -7.89 11.12
N ARG A 65 -8.29 -9.12 10.98
CA ARG A 65 -7.47 -10.31 10.73
C ARG A 65 -7.11 -10.48 9.26
N HIS A 66 -7.81 -9.79 8.36
CA HIS A 66 -7.66 -9.93 6.92
C HIS A 66 -6.80 -8.79 6.40
N GLU A 67 -5.51 -9.04 6.17
CA GLU A 67 -4.52 -7.98 5.87
C GLU A 67 -4.90 -7.11 4.67
N VAL A 68 -5.39 -7.72 3.59
CA VAL A 68 -5.87 -6.96 2.41
C VAL A 68 -7.05 -6.04 2.74
N VAL A 69 -7.90 -6.44 3.68
CA VAL A 69 -9.05 -5.64 4.14
C VAL A 69 -8.56 -4.46 4.97
N VAL A 70 -7.50 -4.64 5.77
CA VAL A 70 -6.87 -3.56 6.53
C VAL A 70 -6.34 -2.48 5.60
N GLU A 71 -5.63 -2.86 4.53
CA GLU A 71 -5.10 -1.93 3.52
C GLU A 71 -6.23 -1.14 2.83
N GLU A 72 -7.26 -1.84 2.33
CA GLU A 72 -8.39 -1.21 1.63
C GLU A 72 -9.20 -0.27 2.54
N LEU A 73 -9.46 -0.66 3.79
CA LEU A 73 -10.15 0.19 4.77
C LEU A 73 -9.29 1.40 5.18
N THR A 74 -7.97 1.24 5.27
CA THR A 74 -7.05 2.36 5.55
C THR A 74 -7.08 3.39 4.42
N ALA A 75 -7.02 2.93 3.17
CA ALA A 75 -7.14 3.80 2.00
C ALA A 75 -8.50 4.53 1.96
N LEU A 76 -9.59 3.80 2.26
CA LEU A 76 -10.93 4.40 2.30
C LEU A 76 -11.10 5.43 3.43
N MET A 77 -10.51 5.18 4.60
CA MET A 77 -10.45 6.13 5.73
C MET A 77 -9.66 7.38 5.34
N ALA A 78 -8.52 7.23 4.67
CA ALA A 78 -7.74 8.35 4.18
C ALA A 78 -8.52 9.20 3.15
N ALA A 79 -9.22 8.55 2.22
CA ALA A 79 -10.10 9.22 1.26
C ALA A 79 -11.28 9.92 1.95
N HIS A 80 -11.87 9.31 2.98
CA HIS A 80 -12.91 9.95 3.79
C HIS A 80 -12.35 11.20 4.47
N THR A 81 -11.16 11.11 5.05
CA THR A 81 -10.51 12.25 5.70
C THR A 81 -10.30 13.39 4.71
N ALA A 82 -9.76 13.12 3.52
CA ALA A 82 -9.58 14.11 2.47
C ALA A 82 -10.91 14.74 2.02
N ALA A 83 -11.97 13.94 1.91
CA ALA A 83 -13.29 14.41 1.49
C ALA A 83 -14.06 15.16 2.58
N TYR A 84 -13.79 14.92 3.88
CA TYR A 84 -14.56 15.45 5.01
C TYR A 84 -13.86 16.52 5.83
N TRP A 85 -12.53 16.61 5.75
CA TRP A 85 -11.74 17.58 6.51
C TRP A 85 -11.23 18.68 5.58
N CYS A 86 -11.25 19.92 6.07
CA CYS A 86 -10.77 21.08 5.35
C CYS A 86 -10.15 22.08 6.33
N GLY A 87 -9.48 23.10 5.78
CA GLY A 87 -8.98 24.21 6.59
C GLY A 87 -10.13 25.05 7.18
N PRO A 88 -9.88 25.80 8.27
CA PRO A 88 -10.91 26.60 8.94
C PRO A 88 -11.67 27.55 8.01
N ASP A 89 -10.98 28.10 7.01
CA ASP A 89 -11.54 29.07 6.06
C ASP A 89 -12.50 28.43 5.03
N SER A 90 -12.64 27.11 5.01
CA SER A 90 -13.45 26.36 4.03
C SER A 90 -14.60 25.56 4.65
N ILE A 91 -14.84 25.65 5.96
CA ILE A 91 -15.82 24.82 6.67
C ILE A 91 -17.25 24.99 6.13
N GLU A 92 -17.62 26.22 5.77
CA GLU A 92 -18.97 26.54 5.26
C GLU A 92 -19.10 26.39 3.74
N LEU A 93 -18.02 26.05 3.04
CA LEU A 93 -18.04 25.91 1.58
C LEU A 93 -18.63 24.54 1.19
N ALA A 94 -19.47 24.55 0.15
CA ALA A 94 -19.96 23.32 -0.45
C ALA A 94 -18.80 22.51 -1.05
N ARG A 95 -18.85 21.18 -0.92
CA ARG A 95 -17.80 20.27 -1.42
C ARG A 95 -18.40 19.07 -2.14
N GLU A 96 -17.97 18.88 -3.38
CA GLU A 96 -18.41 17.75 -4.21
C GLU A 96 -17.74 16.43 -3.84
N ASP A 97 -16.57 16.49 -3.19
CA ASP A 97 -15.78 15.33 -2.77
C ASP A 97 -16.57 14.36 -1.89
N MET A 98 -17.57 14.86 -1.16
CA MET A 98 -18.45 14.01 -0.33
C MET A 98 -19.32 13.08 -1.19
N THR A 99 -19.81 13.58 -2.33
CA THR A 99 -20.56 12.76 -3.30
C THR A 99 -19.62 11.82 -4.05
N ALA A 100 -18.43 12.29 -4.44
CA ALA A 100 -17.40 11.45 -5.04
C ALA A 100 -16.99 10.32 -4.08
N TRP A 101 -16.88 10.61 -2.78
CA TRP A 101 -16.54 9.60 -1.79
C TRP A 101 -17.53 8.46 -1.71
N HIS A 102 -18.83 8.75 -1.77
CA HIS A 102 -19.83 7.67 -1.78
C HIS A 102 -19.81 6.86 -3.08
N THR A 103 -19.71 7.55 -4.22
CA THR A 103 -19.93 6.95 -5.54
C THR A 103 -18.68 6.29 -6.14
N GLN A 104 -17.50 6.86 -5.89
CA GLN A 104 -16.23 6.42 -6.49
C GLN A 104 -15.38 5.61 -5.53
N TRP A 105 -15.52 5.79 -4.20
CA TRP A 105 -14.63 5.17 -3.22
C TRP A 105 -15.35 4.18 -2.30
N LEU A 106 -16.37 4.62 -1.54
CA LEU A 106 -17.06 3.78 -0.54
C LEU A 106 -17.64 2.52 -1.15
N TRP A 107 -18.66 2.65 -2.02
CA TRP A 107 -19.37 1.47 -2.50
C TRP A 107 -18.48 0.53 -3.33
N PRO A 108 -17.62 1.06 -4.25
CA PRO A 108 -16.66 0.21 -4.95
C PRO A 108 -15.69 -0.54 -4.02
N ALA A 109 -15.20 0.11 -2.96
CA ALA A 109 -14.33 -0.56 -1.98
C ALA A 109 -15.08 -1.66 -1.23
N ILE A 110 -16.28 -1.38 -0.71
CA ILE A 110 -17.11 -2.35 0.01
C ILE A 110 -17.44 -3.58 -0.86
N GLU A 111 -17.77 -3.39 -2.13
CA GLU A 111 -17.98 -4.49 -3.07
C GLU A 111 -16.71 -5.32 -3.29
N ARG A 112 -15.57 -4.64 -3.45
CA ARG A 112 -14.26 -5.30 -3.62
C ARG A 112 -13.89 -6.14 -2.40
N LEU A 113 -14.13 -5.65 -1.18
CA LEU A 113 -13.82 -6.39 0.05
C LEU A 113 -14.43 -7.80 0.06
N THR A 114 -15.67 -7.94 -0.42
CA THR A 114 -16.37 -9.23 -0.47
C THR A 114 -15.81 -10.19 -1.53
N ARG A 115 -15.01 -9.68 -2.48
CA ARG A 115 -14.37 -10.48 -3.53
C ARG A 115 -12.93 -10.86 -3.19
N ILE A 116 -12.17 -9.93 -2.62
CA ILE A 116 -10.74 -10.12 -2.34
C ILE A 116 -10.49 -10.89 -1.04
N SER A 117 -11.50 -10.96 -0.18
CA SER A 117 -11.43 -11.68 1.08
C SER A 117 -12.67 -12.56 1.21
N ASP A 118 -12.46 -13.87 1.30
CA ASP A 118 -13.54 -14.81 1.53
C ASP A 118 -14.02 -14.74 2.99
N PHE A 119 -15.16 -14.08 3.18
CA PHE A 119 -15.83 -14.01 4.48
C PHE A 119 -16.82 -15.15 4.73
N SER A 120 -17.03 -16.07 3.79
CA SER A 120 -18.05 -17.13 3.89
C SER A 120 -17.85 -18.05 5.10
N ALA A 121 -16.59 -18.27 5.48
CA ALA A 121 -16.21 -19.06 6.65
C ALA A 121 -16.15 -18.25 7.96
N CYS A 122 -16.34 -16.92 7.91
CA CYS A 122 -16.29 -16.06 9.08
C CYS A 122 -17.61 -16.09 9.85
N ARG A 123 -17.54 -16.38 11.15
CA ARG A 123 -18.66 -16.38 12.09
C ARG A 123 -18.38 -15.38 13.22
N PRO A 124 -19.40 -14.90 13.96
CA PRO A 124 -19.24 -13.88 14.99
C PRO A 124 -18.10 -14.12 16.00
N HIS A 125 -17.82 -15.39 16.33
CA HIS A 125 -16.75 -15.76 17.28
C HIS A 125 -15.71 -16.70 16.68
N HIS A 126 -15.69 -16.88 15.37
CA HIS A 126 -14.79 -17.85 14.74
C HIS A 126 -14.43 -17.41 13.32
N CYS A 127 -13.15 -17.05 13.14
CA CYS A 127 -12.54 -16.70 11.87
C CYS A 127 -11.34 -17.63 11.66
N ARG A 128 -11.29 -18.31 10.51
CA ARG A 128 -10.19 -19.20 10.10
C ARG A 128 -9.30 -18.60 9.02
N TYR A 129 -9.39 -17.28 8.81
CA TYR A 129 -8.50 -16.62 7.86
C TYR A 129 -7.04 -16.86 8.25
N GLN A 130 -6.24 -17.24 7.25
CA GLN A 130 -4.80 -17.40 7.35
C GLN A 130 -4.18 -16.64 6.18
N ASN A 131 -3.12 -15.88 6.47
CA ASN A 131 -2.28 -15.34 5.41
C ASN A 131 -1.43 -16.49 4.86
N HIS A 132 -1.46 -16.65 3.54
CA HIS A 132 -0.66 -17.63 2.83
C HIS A 132 0.46 -16.92 2.06
N PRO A 133 1.72 -17.33 2.24
CA PRO A 133 2.82 -16.86 1.39
C PRO A 133 2.46 -17.05 -0.09
N GLN A 134 2.78 -16.05 -0.91
CA GLN A 134 2.60 -16.10 -2.36
C GLN A 134 3.97 -16.36 -3.02
N PRO A 135 4.37 -17.63 -3.23
CA PRO A 135 5.67 -17.94 -3.80
C PRO A 135 5.71 -17.59 -5.28
N LEU A 136 6.89 -17.18 -5.74
CA LEU A 136 7.18 -17.13 -7.17
C LEU A 136 7.46 -18.54 -7.71
N HIS A 137 7.26 -18.72 -9.02
CA HIS A 137 7.69 -19.94 -9.69
C HIS A 137 9.23 -20.06 -9.67
N ALA A 138 9.73 -21.30 -9.67
CA ALA A 138 11.14 -21.55 -9.87
C ALA A 138 11.58 -21.02 -11.25
N GLY A 139 12.82 -20.54 -11.35
CA GLY A 139 13.39 -20.02 -12.61
C GLY A 139 13.16 -18.53 -12.87
N VAL A 140 12.68 -17.77 -11.88
CA VAL A 140 12.51 -16.30 -12.02
C VAL A 140 13.82 -15.60 -12.35
N GLU A 141 14.94 -16.04 -11.77
CA GLU A 141 16.25 -15.43 -12.01
C GLU A 141 16.69 -15.60 -13.47
N GLU A 142 16.56 -16.81 -14.03
CA GLU A 142 16.86 -17.05 -15.45
C GLU A 142 15.90 -16.27 -16.37
N TYR A 143 14.61 -16.22 -16.06
CA TYR A 143 13.64 -15.45 -16.84
C TYR A 143 14.02 -13.95 -16.87
N LEU A 144 14.34 -13.38 -15.71
CA LEU A 144 14.74 -11.97 -15.61
C LEU A 144 16.05 -11.70 -16.34
N ALA A 145 17.05 -12.58 -16.24
CA ALA A 145 18.31 -12.44 -16.96
C ALA A 145 18.08 -12.38 -18.48
N ALA A 146 17.27 -13.28 -19.03
CA ALA A 146 16.93 -13.31 -20.44
C ALA A 146 16.16 -12.05 -20.89
N GLU A 147 15.18 -11.58 -20.12
CA GLU A 147 14.44 -10.35 -20.44
C GLU A 147 15.34 -9.10 -20.39
N ILE A 148 16.22 -8.98 -19.39
CA ILE A 148 17.15 -7.85 -19.28
C ILE A 148 18.10 -7.81 -20.48
N ASP A 149 18.66 -8.96 -20.88
CA ASP A 149 19.52 -9.06 -22.05
C ASP A 149 18.80 -8.67 -23.36
N THR A 150 17.47 -8.84 -23.40
CA THR A 150 16.63 -8.45 -24.56
C THR A 150 16.40 -6.93 -24.62
N HIS A 151 16.47 -6.23 -23.49
CA HIS A 151 16.32 -4.79 -23.40
C HIS A 151 17.67 -4.07 -23.56
N ALA A 152 18.12 -3.89 -24.80
CA ALA A 152 19.28 -3.03 -25.10
C ALA A 152 19.08 -1.61 -24.54
N PRO A 153 20.14 -0.94 -24.03
CA PRO A 153 20.02 0.44 -23.58
C PRO A 153 19.56 1.34 -24.74
N PRO A 154 18.78 2.41 -24.46
CA PRO A 154 18.33 3.33 -25.51
C PRO A 154 19.55 3.84 -26.27
N LEU A 155 19.47 3.82 -27.62
CA LEU A 155 20.53 4.33 -28.48
C LEU A 155 20.89 5.75 -28.03
N SER A 156 22.06 5.90 -27.41
CA SER A 156 22.65 7.21 -27.15
C SER A 156 22.66 7.97 -28.46
N MET A 157 21.95 9.09 -28.49
CA MET A 157 21.94 10.04 -29.59
C MET A 157 23.39 10.36 -29.95
N VAL A 158 23.87 9.82 -31.08
CA VAL A 158 25.21 10.08 -31.59
C VAL A 158 25.28 11.58 -31.87
N PRO A 159 26.20 12.35 -31.27
CA PRO A 159 26.38 13.74 -31.64
C PRO A 159 26.79 13.77 -33.11
N GLY A 160 26.00 14.47 -33.92
CA GLY A 160 26.22 14.62 -35.34
C GLY A 160 27.64 15.11 -35.63
N THR A 161 28.30 14.41 -36.54
CA THR A 161 29.56 14.82 -37.14
C THR A 161 29.31 16.11 -37.93
N GLU A 162 29.81 17.24 -37.42
CA GLU A 162 30.06 18.44 -38.23
C GLU A 162 31.57 18.47 -38.56
N GLY A 163 31.90 18.62 -39.85
CA GLY A 163 33.26 18.83 -40.34
C GLY A 163 33.50 18.24 -41.73
#